data_AF-A0A401K8A4-F1
#
_entry.id   AF-A0A401K8A4-F1
#
_cell.length_a   1.000
_cell.length_b   1.000
_cell.length_c   1.000
_cell.angle_alpha   90.00
_cell.angle_beta   90.00
_cell.angle_gamma   90.00
#
_symmetry.space_group_name_H-M   'P 1'
#
loop_
_entity.id
_entity.type
_entity.pdbx_description
1 polymer ?
#
loop_
_entity_poly.entity_id
_entity_poly.type
_entity_poly.pdbx_seq_one_letter_code
_entity_poly.pdbx_strand_id
1 'polypeptide(L)'
;MPIRFPRTILIEEARLAEGAASLRLDCESITVAPGGLTVDGVEVRQLLALGWTPRCLSFESNGQAYHFDINGVAVIRPSRAVFPFA
;
A
#
# COMPACT_ATOMS: atom_id res chain seq x y z
N MET A 1 12.45 7.64 -3.75
CA MET A 1 12.19 7.68 -5.20
C MET A 1 10.69 7.86 -5.44
N PRO A 2 10.25 8.94 -6.11
CA PRO A 2 8.85 9.08 -6.50
C PRO A 2 8.54 8.20 -7.71
N ILE A 3 7.48 7.39 -7.62
CA ILE A 3 7.00 6.55 -8.71
C ILE A 3 5.75 7.22 -9.28
N ARG A 4 5.83 7.62 -10.56
CA ARG A 4 4.74 8.29 -11.25
C ARG A 4 3.88 7.25 -11.99
N PHE A 5 2.55 7.41 -11.90
CA PHE A 5 1.52 6.57 -12.54
C PHE A 5 1.27 5.14 -12.00
N PRO A 6 1.36 4.86 -10.68
CA PRO A 6 0.69 3.68 -10.17
C PRO A 6 -0.83 3.88 -10.29
N ARG A 7 -1.56 2.92 -10.86
CA ARG A 7 -3.03 2.97 -10.91
C ARG A 7 -3.66 2.47 -9.63
N THR A 8 -3.09 1.39 -9.09
CA THR A 8 -3.59 0.73 -7.88
C THR A 8 -2.44 0.23 -7.02
N ILE A 9 -2.70 0.11 -5.73
CA ILE A 9 -1.92 -0.70 -4.80
C ILE A 9 -2.74 -1.92 -4.38
N LEU A 10 -2.04 -3.02 -4.13
CA LEU A 10 -2.58 -4.19 -3.44
C LEU A 10 -1.90 -4.31 -2.08
N ILE A 11 -2.69 -4.38 -1.03
CA ILE A 11 -2.21 -4.71 0.31
C ILE A 11 -2.74 -6.08 0.74
N GLU A 12 -1.92 -6.83 1.46
CA GLU A 12 -2.21 -8.22 1.84
C GLU A 12 -1.79 -8.48 3.29
N GLU A 13 -2.53 -9.35 3.99
CA GLU A 13 -2.24 -9.80 5.36
C GLU A 13 -1.01 -10.72 5.41
N ALA A 14 -0.79 -11.51 4.37
CA ALA A 14 0.38 -12.37 4.21
C ALA A 14 0.59 -12.69 2.72
N ARG A 15 1.84 -12.61 2.25
CA ARG A 15 2.18 -12.89 0.85
C ARG A 15 1.93 -14.36 0.53
N LEU A 16 1.20 -14.62 -0.57
CA LEU A 16 1.00 -15.95 -1.15
C LEU A 16 0.38 -16.98 -0.18
N ALA A 17 -0.24 -16.53 0.92
CA ALA A 17 -0.96 -17.39 1.84
C ALA A 17 -2.40 -17.57 1.32
N GLU A 18 -2.81 -18.82 1.13
CA GLU A 18 -4.16 -19.14 0.68
C GLU A 18 -5.18 -18.64 1.71
N GLY A 19 -6.18 -17.89 1.23
CA GLY A 19 -7.19 -17.26 2.09
C GLY A 19 -6.74 -16.00 2.84
N ALA A 20 -5.52 -15.51 2.61
CA ALA A 20 -5.07 -14.24 3.20
C ALA A 20 -5.95 -13.08 2.76
N ALA A 21 -6.31 -12.22 3.71
CA ALA A 21 -7.09 -11.04 3.40
C ALA A 21 -6.28 -10.10 2.50
N SER A 22 -6.96 -9.51 1.50
CA SER A 22 -6.35 -8.55 0.59
C SER A 22 -7.31 -7.41 0.27
N LEU A 23 -6.76 -6.24 -0.01
CA LEU A 23 -7.50 -5.06 -0.42
C LEU A 23 -6.74 -4.35 -1.53
N ARG A 24 -7.44 -4.07 -2.64
CA ARG A 24 -6.92 -3.26 -3.75
C ARG A 24 -7.53 -1.87 -3.67
N LEU A 25 -6.67 -0.85 -3.78
CA LEU A 25 -7.03 0.55 -3.72
C LEU A 25 -6.50 1.27 -4.94
N ASP A 26 -7.29 2.21 -5.47
CA ASP A 26 -6.77 3.21 -6.40
C ASP A 26 -5.79 4.14 -5.66
N CYS A 27 -4.83 4.68 -6.39
CA CYS A 27 -3.90 5.67 -5.88
C CYS A 27 -3.46 6.64 -6.98
N GLU A 28 -3.06 7.83 -6.60
CA GLU A 28 -2.56 8.84 -7.53
C GLU A 28 -1.03 8.79 -7.66
N SER A 29 -0.33 8.60 -6.54
CA SER A 29 1.12 8.54 -6.54
C SER A 29 1.68 7.76 -5.34
N ILE A 30 2.89 7.26 -5.52
CA ILE A 30 3.63 6.52 -4.49
C ILE A 30 5.02 7.13 -4.35
N THR A 31 5.42 7.42 -3.12
CA THR A 31 6.78 7.82 -2.78
C THR A 31 7.42 6.75 -1.91
N VAL A 32 8.54 6.18 -2.39
CA VAL A 32 9.34 5.21 -1.63
C VAL A 32 10.46 5.96 -0.90
N ALA A 33 10.54 5.83 0.42
CA ALA A 33 11.55 6.43 1.30
C ALA A 33 12.21 5.35 2.19
N PRO A 34 13.36 5.63 2.82
CA PRO A 34 14.07 4.62 3.63
C PRO A 34 13.23 3.98 4.75
N GLY A 35 12.21 4.68 5.27
CA GLY A 35 11.35 4.18 6.35
C GLY A 35 10.03 3.55 5.87
N GLY A 36 9.73 3.54 4.57
CA GLY A 36 8.47 3.00 4.07
C GLY A 36 7.95 3.70 2.82
N LEU A 37 6.68 3.40 2.51
CA LEU A 37 5.96 4.01 1.40
C LEU A 37 4.99 5.08 1.90
N THR A 38 4.90 6.18 1.17
CA THR A 38 3.77 7.11 1.25
C THR A 38 2.92 6.94 0.01
N VAL A 39 1.62 6.74 0.18
CA VAL A 39 0.66 6.61 -0.91
C VAL A 39 -0.38 7.72 -0.81
N ASP A 40 -0.54 8.43 -1.92
CA ASP A 40 -1.48 9.53 -2.10
C ASP A 40 -2.66 9.11 -2.98
N GLY A 41 -3.82 9.73 -2.76
CA GLY A 41 -5.04 9.47 -3.53
C GLY A 41 -5.76 8.17 -3.17
N VAL A 42 -5.50 7.62 -1.97
CA VAL A 42 -6.17 6.39 -1.49
C VAL A 42 -7.45 6.71 -0.73
N GLU A 43 -8.46 5.84 -0.86
CA GLU A 43 -9.69 5.90 -0.05
C GLU A 43 -9.39 5.41 1.38
N VAL A 44 -8.99 6.34 2.25
CA VAL A 44 -8.54 6.02 3.61
C VAL A 44 -9.61 5.38 4.49
N ARG A 45 -10.90 5.55 4.16
CA ARG A 45 -11.99 4.88 4.90
C ARG A 45 -11.89 3.37 4.78
N GLN A 46 -11.48 2.85 3.63
CA GLN A 46 -11.28 1.42 3.43
C GLN A 46 -10.07 0.92 4.25
N LEU A 47 -9.03 1.74 4.38
CA LEU A 47 -7.87 1.43 5.24
C LEU A 47 -8.23 1.43 6.73
N LEU A 48 -9.08 2.36 7.18
CA LEU A 48 -9.54 2.45 8.57
C LEU A 48 -10.53 1.33 8.93
N ALA A 49 -11.19 0.74 7.93
CA ALA A 49 -12.12 -0.37 8.12
C ALA A 49 -11.43 -1.76 8.10
N LEU A 50 -10.10 -1.81 8.01
CA LEU A 50 -9.36 -3.07 8.00
C LEU A 50 -9.50 -3.80 9.36
N GLY A 51 -9.97 -5.04 9.31
CA GLY A 51 -9.98 -5.96 10.45
C GLY A 51 -8.68 -6.76 10.63
N TRP A 52 -7.66 -6.48 9.82
CA TRP A 52 -6.38 -7.20 9.77
C TRP A 52 -5.22 -6.21 9.55
N THR A 53 -4.00 -6.65 9.82
CA THR A 53 -2.80 -5.80 9.68
C THR A 53 -2.12 -6.06 8.33
N PRO A 54 -1.95 -5.05 7.47
CA PRO A 54 -1.19 -5.20 6.24
C PRO A 54 0.26 -5.58 6.49
N ARG A 55 0.72 -6.64 5.81
CA ARG A 55 2.11 -7.12 5.86
C ARG A 55 2.84 -7.02 4.54
N CYS A 56 2.09 -6.96 3.44
CA CYS A 56 2.67 -6.82 2.12
C CYS A 56 1.97 -5.72 1.36
N LEU A 57 2.73 -4.97 0.56
CA LEU A 57 2.22 -4.00 -0.39
C LEU A 57 2.87 -4.24 -1.75
N SER A 58 2.07 -4.29 -2.80
CA SER A 58 2.53 -4.41 -4.17
C SER A 58 1.79 -3.47 -5.11
N PHE A 59 2.45 -3.09 -6.20
CA PHE A 59 1.85 -2.30 -7.28
C PHE A 59 2.66 -2.47 -8.57
N GLU A 60 2.03 -2.12 -9.67
CA GLU A 60 2.68 -2.05 -10.98
C GLU A 60 2.82 -0.59 -11.41
N SER A 61 3.97 -0.26 -11.98
CA SER A 61 4.20 1.03 -12.61
C SER A 61 5.17 0.86 -13.79
N ASN A 62 4.79 1.40 -14.95
CA ASN A 62 5.58 1.35 -16.18
C ASN A 62 6.03 -0.07 -16.57
N GLY A 63 5.15 -1.08 -16.40
CA GLY A 63 5.45 -2.48 -16.72
C GLY A 63 6.38 -3.17 -15.72
N GLN A 64 6.76 -2.50 -14.63
CA GLN A 64 7.53 -3.08 -13.54
C GLN A 64 6.63 -3.33 -12.33
N ALA A 65 6.69 -4.56 -11.81
CA ALA A 65 6.06 -4.93 -10.55
C ALA A 65 6.99 -4.60 -9.39
N TYR A 66 6.42 -4.00 -8.34
CA TYR A 66 7.09 -3.66 -7.11
C TYR A 66 6.41 -4.38 -5.95
N HIS A 67 7.22 -4.90 -5.03
CA HIS A 67 6.75 -5.64 -3.87
C HIS A 67 7.56 -5.22 -2.65
N PHE A 68 6.86 -4.95 -1.55
CA PHE A 68 7.45 -4.50 -0.29
C PHE A 68 6.81 -5.24 0.88
N ASP A 69 7.65 -5.56 1.87
CA ASP A 69 7.19 -6.01 3.18
C ASP A 69 7.01 -4.79 4.08
N ILE A 70 5.86 -4.74 4.74
CA ILE A 70 5.41 -3.58 5.52
C ILE A 70 4.94 -4.03 6.91
N ASN A 71 4.89 -3.10 7.85
CA ASN A 71 4.44 -3.33 9.21
C ASN A 71 3.19 -2.51 9.53
N GLY A 72 2.14 -2.72 8.73
CA GLY A 72 0.85 -2.04 8.88
C GLY A 72 0.72 -0.76 8.06
N VAL A 73 -0.22 0.08 8.48
CA VAL A 73 -0.59 1.32 7.79
C VAL A 73 -0.92 2.41 8.81
N ALA A 74 -0.50 3.64 8.52
CA ALA A 74 -0.85 4.84 9.26
C ALA A 74 -1.53 5.86 8.33
N VAL A 75 -2.75 6.26 8.66
CA VAL A 75 -3.47 7.32 7.92
C VAL A 75 -3.03 8.67 8.46
N ILE A 76 -2.47 9.53 7.58
CA ILE A 76 -1.89 10.82 7.99
C ILE A 76 -2.78 11.99 7.54
N ARG A 77 -3.53 11.85 6.44
CA ARG A 77 -4.51 12.84 5.92
C ARG A 77 -5.65 12.11 5.20
N PRO A 78 -6.78 12.80 4.88
CA PRO A 78 -7.97 12.18 4.28
C PRO A 78 -7.78 11.43 2.94
N SER A 79 -6.63 11.58 2.28
CA SER A 79 -6.29 10.87 1.04
C SER A 79 -4.84 10.37 1.02
N ARG A 80 -4.20 10.27 2.19
CA ARG A 80 -2.79 9.89 2.31
C ARG A 80 -2.56 8.89 3.43
N ALA A 81 -1.90 7.80 3.09
CA ALA A 81 -1.47 6.78 4.02
C ALA A 81 0.05 6.52 3.93
N VAL A 82 0.63 6.08 5.03
CA VAL A 82 2.02 5.64 5.12
C VAL A 82 2.05 4.16 5.51
N PHE A 83 2.90 3.41 4.82
CA PHE A 83 3.14 1.99 5.04
C PHE A 83 4.61 1.82 5.46
N PRO A 84 4.91 1.74 6.75
CA PRO A 84 6.27 1.55 7.24
C PRO A 84 6.83 0.21 6.76
N PHE A 85 8.12 0.15 6.42
CA PHE A 85 8.76 -1.14 6.14
C PHE A 85 8.83 -2.02 7.40
N ALA A 86 8.85 -3.33 7.19
CA ALA A 86 9.07 -4.34 8.22
C ALA A 86 10.56 -4.48 8.60
#